data_AF-A0A3D0Q2C3-F1
#
_entry.id   AF-A0A3D0Q2C3-F1
#
_cell.length_a   1.000
_cell.length_b   1.000
_cell.length_c   1.000
_cell.angle_alpha   90.00
_cell.angle_beta   90.00
_cell.angle_gamma   90.00
#
_symmetry.space_group_name_H-M   'P 1'
#
loop_
_entity.id
_entity.type
_entity.pdbx_description
1 polymer ?
#
loop_
_entity_poly.entity_id
_entity_poly.type
_entity_poly.pdbx_seq_one_letter_code
_entity_poly.pdbx_strand_id
1 'polypeptide(L)' 'MSEQITDQQLVERVQQGDKNAFNLLVTRYQHKVMHLVSRYVKNTGDVADVTQDAFIKAYRALP' A
#
# COMPACT_ATOMS: atom_id res chain seq x y z
N MET A 1 -25.53 6.72 5.54
CA MET A 1 -24.42 5.74 5.55
C MET A 1 -23.38 6.26 4.59
N SER A 2 -22.14 6.51 5.04
CA SER A 2 -21.05 6.82 4.12
C SER A 2 -20.69 5.54 3.38
N GLU A 3 -20.88 5.50 2.06
CA GLU A 3 -20.31 4.44 1.23
C GLU A 3 -18.80 4.44 1.45
N GLN A 4 -18.30 3.42 2.13
CA GLN A 4 -16.86 3.21 2.22
C GLN A 4 -16.38 2.75 0.86
N ILE A 5 -15.56 3.58 0.22
CA ILE A 5 -14.92 3.23 -1.06
C ILE A 5 -14.16 1.91 -0.87
N THR A 6 -14.47 0.91 -1.68
CA THR A 6 -13.84 -0.41 -1.61
C THR A 6 -12.39 -0.35 -2.13
N ASP A 7 -11.57 -1.33 -1.77
CA ASP A 7 -10.20 -1.39 -2.30
C ASP A 7 -10.19 -1.60 -3.82
N GLN A 8 -11.18 -2.33 -4.34
CA GLN A 8 -11.37 -2.52 -5.78
C GLN A 8 -11.60 -1.18 -6.49
N GLN A 9 -12.48 -0.34 -5.95
CA GLN A 9 -12.72 1.01 -6.50
C GLN A 9 -11.49 1.90 -6.41
N LEU A 10 -10.67 1.77 -5.36
CA LEU A 10 -9.41 2.50 -5.26
C LEU A 10 -8.40 2.02 -6.31
N VAL A 11 -8.27 0.71 -6.52
CA VAL A 11 -7.40 0.12 -7.54
C VAL A 11 -7.78 0.60 -8.94
N GLU A 12 -9.07 0.56 -9.29
CA GLU A 12 -9.57 1.04 -10.58
C GLU A 12 -9.25 2.51 -10.81
N ARG A 13 -9.41 3.36 -9.79
CA ARG A 13 -9.03 4.78 -9.85
C ARG A 13 -7.53 4.97 -10.07
N VAL A 14 -6.69 4.19 -9.41
CA VAL A 14 -5.24 4.23 -9.61
C VAL A 14 -4.87 3.86 -11.05
N GLN A 15 -5.48 2.82 -11.59
CA GLN A 15 -5.28 2.40 -12.99
C GLN A 15 -5.75 3.45 -14.00
N GLN A 16 -6.78 4.24 -13.66
CA GLN A 16 -7.24 5.38 -14.45
C GLN A 16 -6.36 6.64 -14.29
N GLY A 17 -5.28 6.56 -13.50
CA GLY A 17 -4.31 7.65 -13.33
C GLY A 17 -4.50 8.50 -12.06
N ASP A 18 -5.49 8.19 -11.21
CA ASP A 18 -5.66 8.85 -9.92
C ASP A 18 -4.64 8.34 -8.90
N LYS A 19 -3.47 8.97 -8.90
CA LYS A 19 -2.37 8.64 -7.99
C LYS A 19 -2.75 8.76 -6.52
N ASN A 20 -3.70 9.63 -6.18
CA ASN A 20 -4.11 9.86 -4.78
C ASN A 20 -4.94 8.69 -4.23
N ALA A 21 -5.62 7.93 -5.09
CA ALA A 21 -6.35 6.74 -4.68
C ALA A 21 -5.41 5.67 -4.08
N PHE A 22 -4.15 5.61 -4.53
CA PHE A 22 -3.17 4.67 -3.99
C PHE A 22 -2.76 5.03 -2.55
N ASN A 23 -2.74 6.32 -2.19
CA ASN A 23 -2.42 6.76 -0.83
C ASN A 23 -3.43 6.24 0.20
N LEU A 24 -4.70 6.09 -0.20
CA LEU A 24 -5.74 5.48 0.64
C LEU A 24 -5.46 3.99 0.87
N LEU A 25 -5.01 3.27 -0.17
CA LEU A 25 -4.58 1.88 -0.03
C LEU A 25 -3.35 1.77 0.90
N VAL A 26 -2.33 2.61 0.71
CA VAL A 26 -1.16 2.65 1.60
C VAL A 26 -1.58 2.88 3.04
N THR A 27 -2.44 3.87 3.29
CA THR A 27 -2.92 4.18 4.65
C THR A 27 -3.65 2.99 5.29
N ARG A 28 -4.47 2.27 4.53
CA ARG A 28 -5.21 1.08 4.99
C ARG A 28 -4.29 -0.10 5.32
N TYR A 29 -3.21 -0.26 4.55
CA TYR A 29 -2.40 -1.48 4.57
C TYR A 29 -1.03 -1.33 5.22
N GLN A 30 -0.51 -0.12 5.44
CA GLN A 30 0.84 0.12 5.94
C GLN A 30 1.17 -0.67 7.21
N HIS A 31 0.29 -0.66 8.23
CA HIS A 31 0.55 -1.38 9.47
C HIS A 31 0.56 -2.90 9.28
N LYS A 32 -0.32 -3.43 8.42
CA LYS A 32 -0.39 -4.87 8.10
C LYS A 32 0.87 -5.32 7.35
N VAL A 33 1.30 -4.52 6.36
CA VAL A 33 2.50 -4.82 5.57
C VAL A 33 3.75 -4.69 6.44
N MET A 34 3.90 -3.64 7.25
CA MET A 34 5.01 -3.51 8.20
C MET A 34 5.09 -4.70 9.16
N HIS A 35 3.95 -5.14 9.70
CA HIS A 35 3.89 -6.30 10.59
C HIS A 35 4.25 -7.62 9.88
N LEU A 36 3.95 -7.74 8.58
CA LEU A 36 4.37 -8.90 7.78
C LEU A 36 5.87 -8.84 7.52
N VAL A 37 6.39 -7.69 7.08
CA VAL A 37 7.80 -7.47 6.77
C VAL A 37 8.70 -7.70 8.00
N SER A 38 8.27 -7.27 9.19
CA SER A 38 9.03 -7.46 10.43
C SER A 38 9.28 -8.92 10.80
N ARG A 39 8.51 -9.87 10.22
CA ARG A 39 8.74 -11.31 10.40
C ARG A 39 9.91 -11.84 9.57
N TYR A 40 10.33 -11.12 8.52
CA TYR A 40 11.38 -11.53 7.60
C TYR A 40 12.65 -10.69 7.72
N VAL A 41 12.53 -9.45 8.19
CA VAL A 41 13.64 -8.49 8.32
C VAL A 41 14.14 -8.48 9.76
N LYS A 42 15.43 -8.80 9.95
CA LYS A 42 16.05 -8.88 11.29
C LYS A 42 16.27 -7.51 11.95
N ASN A 43 16.60 -6.50 11.14
CA ASN A 43 16.82 -5.13 11.61
C ASN A 43 15.50 -4.36 11.56
N THR A 44 14.99 -3.94 12.71
CA THR A 44 13.73 -3.21 12.81
C THR A 44 13.76 -1.87 12.08
N GLY A 45 14.93 -1.25 11.93
CA GLY A 45 15.09 -0.01 11.16
C GLY A 45 14.75 -0.19 9.67
N ASP A 46 15.10 -1.34 9.11
CA ASP A 46 14.93 -1.63 7.67
C ASP A 46 13.48 -2.02 7.32
N VAL A 47 12.63 -2.28 8.32
CA VAL A 47 11.22 -2.68 8.11
C VAL A 47 10.44 -1.58 7.41
N ALA A 48 10.66 -0.32 7.77
CA ALA A 48 9.99 0.82 7.17
C ALA A 48 10.39 0.97 5.69
N ASP A 49 11.69 0.89 5.39
CA ASP A 49 12.24 1.02 4.05
C ASP A 49 11.74 -0.10 3.13
N VAL A 50 11.80 -1.36 3.59
CA VAL A 50 11.30 -2.51 2.82
C VAL A 50 9.79 -2.40 2.58
N THR A 51 9.04 -1.89 3.56
CA THR A 51 7.60 -1.66 3.40
C THR A 51 7.31 -0.58 2.36
N GLN A 52 8.05 0.53 2.40
CA GLN A 52 7.93 1.59 1.41
C GLN A 52 8.26 1.10 0.00
N ASP A 53 9.37 0.36 -0.15
CA ASP A 53 9.78 -0.26 -1.41
C ASP A 53 8.70 -1.22 -1.96
N ALA A 54 8.06 -2.00 -1.09
CA ALA A 54 6.97 -2.88 -1.47
C ALA A 54 5.78 -2.12 -2.04
N PHE A 55 5.37 -1.01 -1.41
CA PHE A 55 4.29 -0.16 -1.93
C PHE A 55 4.65 0.53 -3.24
N ILE A 56 5.90 1.02 -3.39
CA ILE A 56 6.37 1.62 -4.65
C ILE A 56 6.34 0.59 -5.78
N LYS A 57 6.80 -0.64 -5.52
CA LYS A 57 6.75 -1.73 -6.50
C LYS A 57 5.32 -2.11 -6.85
N ALA A 58 4.42 -2.22 -5.87
CA ALA A 58 3.01 -2.49 -6.10
C ALA A 58 2.35 -1.40 -6.96
N TYR A 59 2.60 -0.12 -6.66
CA TYR A 59 2.10 1.01 -7.47
C TYR A 59 2.58 0.94 -8.93
N ARG A 60 3.85 0.62 -9.15
CA ARG A 60 4.42 0.50 -10.50
C ARG A 60 3.94 -0.72 -11.27
N ALA A 61 3.40 -1.74 -10.59
CA ALA A 61 2.89 -2.98 -11.17
C ALA A 61 1.36 -2.98 -11.36
N LEU A 62 0.67 -1.91 -10.97
CA LEU A 62 -0.76 -1.71 -11.19
C LEU A 62 -1.21 -1.32 -12.62
N PRO A 63 -0.41 -0.65 -13.48
CA PRO A 63 -0.85 -0.25 -14.82
C PRO A 63 -0.93 -1.41 -15.82
#